data_AF-A0A378QD47-F1
#
_entry.id   AF-A0A378QD47-F1
#
_cell.length_a   1.000
_cell.length_b   1.000
_cell.length_c   1.000
_cell.angle_alpha   90.00
_cell.angle_beta   90.00
_cell.angle_gamma   90.00
#
_symmetry.space_group_name_H-M   'P 1'
#
loop_
_entity.id
_entity.type
_entity.pdbx_description
1 polymer ?
#
loop_
_entity_poly.entity_id
_entity_poly.type
_entity_poly.pdbx_seq_one_letter_code
_entity_poly.pdbx_strand_id
1 'polypeptide(L)'
;MTSTDSKNTMRIAMVGVSPADQITFKGYLRVLLRLDVALDWVSAQVNDVDLYVINQDFKHSASVQKLIELHPRTPILYVSRNLTGDGGIVGDSLVLPLKQINALNDWLHEKVDVLKGLPYQKSSTSGKPDKTSTQTNQENQTSQSAQTAYTAQSPQSTTSKLDDMIDLIKTLHARPKSLFELTQDGEVLAVIDGVRQLVWLKSAKVADMTTWRLRVYGGVAGEPKQAIDMNQWLYQMAWANAEMLLPLIDGNARYQLRSWAKPDNNADRRIILRTMVALEDTARTVDEIVARTGLGRPIVQKVIVSLLLSQHLMDDNYQNVNATIMQTSTVAPVTVTAPTPVSEPEPRPEPKTAEQQEKIGFLSRLRRKLGL
;
A
#
# COMPACT_ATOMS: atom_id res chain seq x y z
N MET A 1 -5.87 10.91 52.74
CA MET A 1 -6.59 9.95 51.88
C MET A 1 -6.33 10.34 50.43
N THR A 2 -5.49 9.53 49.77
CA THR A 2 -5.26 9.35 48.33
C THR A 2 -5.68 10.47 47.37
N SER A 3 -4.69 11.28 46.95
CA SER A 3 -4.72 11.97 45.66
C SER A 3 -4.74 10.91 44.57
N THR A 4 -5.79 10.88 43.76
CA THR A 4 -5.87 10.05 42.56
C THR A 4 -4.92 10.66 41.54
N ASP A 5 -3.76 10.02 41.30
CA ASP A 5 -2.93 10.32 40.12
C ASP A 5 -3.76 9.99 38.88
N SER A 6 -4.42 11.00 38.30
CA SER A 6 -5.07 10.91 37.01
C SER A 6 -3.98 10.79 35.95
N LYS A 7 -3.56 9.55 35.66
CA LYS A 7 -2.61 9.24 34.58
C LYS A 7 -3.20 9.79 33.27
N ASN A 8 -2.51 10.76 32.67
CA ASN A 8 -2.94 11.37 31.40
C ASN A 8 -3.13 10.25 30.37
N THR A 9 -4.26 10.25 29.66
CA THR A 9 -4.59 9.24 28.66
C THR A 9 -4.40 9.84 27.27
N MET A 10 -3.64 9.17 26.42
CA MET A 10 -3.43 9.53 25.02
C MET A 10 -4.28 8.62 24.14
N ARG A 11 -5.24 9.20 23.42
CA ARG A 11 -6.16 8.53 22.51
C ARG A 11 -5.64 8.54 21.08
N ILE A 12 -5.49 7.35 20.51
CA ILE A 12 -4.85 7.15 19.22
C ILE A 12 -5.81 6.41 18.30
N ALA A 13 -6.03 6.97 17.11
CA ALA A 13 -6.84 6.34 16.06
C ALA A 13 -5.95 5.91 14.89
N MET A 14 -6.04 4.64 14.49
CA MET A 14 -5.26 4.10 13.37
C MET A 14 -6.14 3.88 12.14
N VAL A 15 -5.77 4.45 10.99
CA VAL A 15 -6.56 4.41 9.75
C VAL A 15 -5.78 3.70 8.64
N GLY A 16 -6.30 2.55 8.21
CA GLY A 16 -5.75 1.82 7.05
C GLY A 16 -4.36 1.21 7.26
N VAL A 17 -3.86 1.20 8.50
CA VAL A 17 -2.59 0.57 8.88
C VAL A 17 -2.79 -0.95 8.99
N SER A 18 -1.86 -1.74 8.44
CA SER A 18 -1.96 -3.21 8.50
C SER A 18 -1.92 -3.71 9.96
N PRO A 19 -2.61 -4.79 10.32
CA PRO A 19 -2.57 -5.33 11.69
C PRO A 19 -1.16 -5.62 12.20
N ALA A 20 -0.25 -6.08 11.33
CA ALA A 20 1.15 -6.28 11.69
C ALA A 20 1.86 -4.95 12.03
N ASP A 21 1.67 -3.90 11.21
CA ASP A 21 2.26 -2.58 11.48
C ASP A 21 1.64 -1.90 12.70
N GLN A 22 0.34 -2.11 12.94
CA GLN A 22 -0.31 -1.64 14.15
C GLN A 22 0.37 -2.22 15.38
N ILE A 23 0.64 -3.53 15.38
CA ILE A 23 1.34 -4.19 16.50
C ILE A 23 2.73 -3.60 16.70
N THR A 24 3.53 -3.50 15.64
CA THR A 24 4.87 -2.92 15.71
C THR A 24 4.84 -1.50 16.28
N PHE A 25 3.96 -0.65 15.76
CA PHE A 25 3.83 0.74 16.22
C PHE A 25 3.32 0.83 17.66
N LYS A 26 2.34 0.01 18.04
CA LYS A 26 1.85 -0.12 19.43
C LYS A 26 2.98 -0.53 20.36
N GLY A 27 3.82 -1.48 19.94
CA GLY A 27 5.01 -1.91 20.66
C GLY A 27 5.96 -0.74 20.92
N TYR A 28 6.23 0.07 19.89
CA TYR A 28 7.07 1.27 20.04
C TYR A 28 6.50 2.26 21.05
N LEU A 29 5.22 2.61 20.95
CA LEU A 29 4.58 3.52 21.91
C LEU A 29 4.57 2.95 23.33
N ARG A 30 4.37 1.64 23.49
CA ARG A 30 4.48 0.97 24.79
C ARG A 30 5.90 0.98 25.35
N VAL A 31 6.95 1.03 24.52
CA VAL A 31 8.33 1.16 25.01
C VAL A 31 8.62 2.61 25.39
N LEU A 32 8.19 3.56 24.57
CA LEU A 32 8.46 4.98 24.76
C LEU A 32 7.67 5.60 25.91
N LEU A 33 6.37 5.31 26.00
CA LEU A 33 5.42 6.11 26.78
C LEU A 33 4.81 5.38 27.99
N ARG A 34 5.25 4.14 28.28
CA ARG A 34 4.61 3.24 29.27
C ARG A 34 4.33 3.89 30.62
N LEU A 35 5.30 4.67 31.08
CA LEU A 35 5.33 5.26 32.41
C LEU A 35 4.66 6.65 32.42
N ASP A 36 4.63 7.31 31.26
CA ASP A 36 4.26 8.73 31.16
C ASP A 36 2.77 8.92 30.91
N VAL A 37 2.17 8.09 30.05
CA VAL A 37 0.73 8.17 29.70
C VAL A 37 0.08 6.81 29.57
N ALA A 38 -1.22 6.74 29.81
CA ALA A 38 -2.04 5.60 29.40
C ALA A 38 -2.32 5.69 27.89
N LEU A 39 -2.20 4.58 27.16
CA LEU A 39 -2.49 4.54 25.72
C LEU A 39 -3.89 3.96 25.51
N ASP A 40 -4.76 4.70 24.84
CA ASP A 40 -6.11 4.28 24.48
C ASP A 40 -6.28 4.22 22.95
N TRP A 41 -6.80 3.11 22.44
CA TRP A 41 -6.94 2.87 21.00
C TRP A 41 -8.39 3.03 20.58
N VAL A 42 -8.69 4.13 19.90
CA VAL A 42 -10.06 4.55 19.62
C VAL A 42 -10.40 4.47 18.13
N SER A 43 -11.70 4.50 17.84
CA SER A 43 -12.19 4.65 16.46
C SER A 43 -11.88 6.06 15.95
N ALA A 44 -11.52 6.17 14.67
CA ALA A 44 -11.27 7.46 14.01
C ALA A 44 -12.51 8.37 13.86
N GLN A 45 -13.68 7.94 14.35
CA GLN A 45 -14.93 8.70 14.33
C GLN A 45 -15.22 9.40 15.67
N VAL A 46 -14.38 9.19 16.68
CA VAL A 46 -14.52 9.86 17.98
C VAL A 46 -13.87 11.24 17.86
N ASN A 47 -14.50 12.28 18.43
CA ASN A 47 -14.04 13.66 18.30
C ASN A 47 -12.76 13.96 19.12
N ASP A 48 -12.46 13.13 20.11
CA ASP A 48 -11.40 13.34 21.09
C ASP A 48 -10.25 12.36 20.84
N VAL A 49 -9.50 12.63 19.76
CA VAL A 49 -8.33 11.87 19.32
C VAL A 49 -7.11 12.79 19.42
N ASP A 50 -6.07 12.33 20.12
CA ASP A 50 -4.81 13.07 20.32
C ASP A 50 -3.80 12.82 19.20
N LEU A 51 -3.89 11.67 18.52
CA LEU A 51 -3.01 11.31 17.41
C LEU A 51 -3.73 10.43 16.39
N TYR A 52 -3.70 10.84 15.13
CA TYR A 52 -4.04 9.96 14.02
C TYR A 52 -2.79 9.28 13.47
N VAL A 53 -2.85 7.96 13.31
CA VAL A 53 -1.82 7.17 12.62
C VAL A 53 -2.42 6.63 11.35
N ILE A 54 -1.99 7.14 10.20
CA ILE A 54 -2.64 6.86 8.92
C ILE A 54 -1.64 6.15 8.02
N ASN A 55 -2.03 5.08 7.35
CA ASN A 55 -1.16 4.50 6.32
C ASN A 55 -0.91 5.56 5.22
N GLN A 56 0.36 5.75 4.86
CA GLN A 56 0.80 6.72 3.84
C GLN A 56 0.02 6.58 2.53
N ASP A 57 -0.30 5.34 2.13
CA ASP A 57 -1.06 5.04 0.90
C ASP A 57 -2.50 5.58 0.93
N PHE A 58 -2.99 6.06 2.08
CA PHE A 58 -4.34 6.65 2.20
C PHE A 58 -4.32 8.15 2.46
N LYS A 59 -3.15 8.78 2.50
CA LYS A 59 -2.97 10.20 2.80
C LYS A 59 -3.89 11.07 1.95
N HIS A 60 -4.06 10.74 0.68
CA HIS A 60 -4.84 11.52 -0.28
C HIS A 60 -6.25 10.96 -0.54
N SER A 61 -6.67 9.93 0.19
CA SER A 61 -8.02 9.38 0.03
C SER A 61 -9.08 10.35 0.53
N ALA A 62 -10.23 10.44 -0.17
CA ALA A 62 -11.29 11.40 0.16
C ALA A 62 -11.80 11.29 1.61
N SER A 63 -11.86 10.08 2.18
CA SER A 63 -12.27 9.91 3.59
C SER A 63 -11.20 10.39 4.57
N VAL A 64 -9.91 10.23 4.23
CA VAL A 64 -8.83 10.76 5.07
C VAL A 64 -8.76 12.27 4.95
N GLN A 65 -8.91 12.84 3.76
CA GLN A 65 -8.97 14.30 3.58
C GLN A 65 -10.13 14.92 4.38
N LYS A 66 -11.33 14.33 4.32
CA LYS A 66 -12.46 14.75 5.18
C LYS A 66 -12.14 14.63 6.67
N LEU A 67 -11.47 13.57 7.09
CA LEU A 67 -11.06 13.38 8.49
C LEU A 67 -10.08 14.48 8.94
N ILE A 68 -9.11 14.84 8.10
CA ILE A 68 -8.13 15.90 8.32
C ILE A 68 -8.82 17.26 8.42
N GLU A 69 -9.76 17.54 7.52
CA GLU A 69 -10.54 18.78 7.52
C GLU A 69 -11.38 18.95 8.79
N LEU A 70 -11.92 17.85 9.33
CA LEU A 70 -12.69 17.83 10.57
C LEU A 70 -11.81 18.02 11.83
N HIS A 71 -10.52 17.67 11.76
CA HIS A 71 -9.60 17.70 12.91
C HIS A 71 -8.28 18.43 12.58
N PRO A 72 -8.31 19.73 12.21
CA PRO A 72 -7.15 20.44 11.68
C PRO A 72 -6.03 20.68 12.70
N ARG A 73 -6.30 20.47 13.99
CA ARG A 73 -5.33 20.62 15.09
C ARG A 73 -4.74 19.30 15.57
N THR A 74 -5.34 18.18 15.22
CA THR A 74 -4.87 16.87 15.68
C THR A 74 -3.63 16.45 14.88
N PRO A 75 -2.52 16.11 15.54
CA PRO A 75 -1.33 15.57 14.89
C PRO A 75 -1.64 14.31 14.08
N ILE A 76 -0.96 14.19 12.94
CA ILE A 76 -1.12 13.04 12.04
C ILE A 76 0.27 12.49 11.73
N LEU A 77 0.46 11.22 12.05
CA LEU A 77 1.65 10.47 11.67
C LEU A 77 1.29 9.53 10.52
N TYR A 78 1.91 9.73 9.37
CA TYR A 78 1.74 8.83 8.24
C TYR A 78 2.73 7.67 8.33
N VAL A 79 2.26 6.45 8.19
CA VAL A 79 3.05 5.23 8.35
C VAL A 79 3.13 4.47 7.04
N SER A 80 4.33 4.10 6.63
CA SER A 80 4.58 3.16 5.54
C SER A 80 5.52 2.04 6.00
N ARG A 81 5.66 0.99 5.19
CA ARG A 81 6.56 -0.13 5.47
C ARG A 81 7.70 -0.18 4.46
N ASN A 82 8.91 -0.40 4.96
CA ASN A 82 10.09 -0.77 4.21
C ASN A 82 10.57 -2.15 4.68
N LEU A 83 10.88 -3.04 3.73
CA LEU A 83 11.32 -4.40 4.01
C LEU A 83 12.83 -4.50 4.27
N THR A 84 13.61 -3.45 3.99
CA THR A 84 15.07 -3.46 4.21
C THR A 84 15.49 -3.23 5.66
N GLY A 85 14.55 -2.91 6.56
CA GLY A 85 14.83 -2.75 7.99
C GLY A 85 15.44 -1.40 8.42
N ASP A 86 15.70 -0.49 7.48
CA ASP A 86 16.27 0.85 7.74
C ASP A 86 15.17 1.93 7.84
N GLY A 87 14.09 1.65 8.55
CA GLY A 87 13.02 2.62 8.75
C GLY A 87 13.41 3.75 9.71
N GLY A 88 12.78 4.90 9.52
CA GLY A 88 13.02 6.11 10.29
C GLY A 88 11.85 7.07 10.20
N ILE A 89 12.00 8.25 10.79
CA ILE A 89 11.00 9.32 10.74
C ILE A 89 11.58 10.55 10.04
N VAL A 90 10.83 11.12 9.10
CA VAL A 90 11.17 12.36 8.39
C VAL A 90 9.91 13.19 8.27
N GLY A 91 9.89 14.35 8.94
CA GLY A 91 8.67 15.14 9.09
C GLY A 91 7.59 14.33 9.78
N ASP A 92 6.40 14.26 9.17
CA ASP A 92 5.26 13.49 9.67
C ASP A 92 5.13 12.10 9.02
N SER A 93 6.21 11.59 8.42
CA SER A 93 6.25 10.28 7.77
C SER A 93 7.18 9.33 8.51
N LEU A 94 6.63 8.20 8.93
CA LEU A 94 7.32 7.13 9.62
C LEU A 94 7.37 5.89 8.72
N VAL A 95 8.57 5.33 8.57
CA VAL A 95 8.81 4.09 7.84
C VAL A 95 9.11 2.98 8.84
N LEU A 96 8.32 1.91 8.82
CA LEU A 96 8.52 0.71 9.64
C LEU A 96 9.41 -0.33 8.92
N PRO A 97 10.15 -1.17 9.67
CA PRO A 97 10.41 -1.07 11.11
C PRO A 97 11.44 0.02 11.42
N LEU A 98 11.33 0.67 12.59
CA LEU A 98 12.27 1.72 12.99
C LEU A 98 13.61 1.12 13.42
N LYS A 99 14.71 1.68 12.88
CA LYS A 99 16.07 1.39 13.34
C LYS A 99 16.39 2.03 14.68
N GLN A 100 15.87 3.25 14.90
CA GLN A 100 16.05 4.02 16.11
C GLN A 100 14.72 4.61 16.55
N ILE A 101 14.32 4.31 17.79
CA ILE A 101 13.02 4.72 18.32
C ILE A 101 13.02 6.15 18.89
N ASN A 102 14.21 6.71 19.16
CA ASN A 102 14.37 8.03 19.76
C ASN A 102 13.76 9.14 18.90
N ALA A 103 13.92 9.06 17.58
CA ALA A 103 13.38 10.07 16.67
C ALA A 103 11.83 10.06 16.65
N LEU A 104 11.20 8.89 16.85
CA LEU A 104 9.75 8.83 17.06
C LEU A 104 9.38 9.49 18.40
N ASN A 105 10.18 9.29 19.44
CA ASN A 105 9.95 9.94 20.73
C ASN A 105 10.04 11.46 20.65
N ASP A 106 11.08 11.98 19.98
CA ASP A 106 11.25 13.41 19.72
C ASP A 106 10.02 13.98 18.99
N TRP A 107 9.56 13.30 17.94
CA TRP A 107 8.38 13.73 17.17
C TRP A 107 7.11 13.73 18.01
N LEU A 108 6.89 12.70 18.84
CA LEU A 108 5.71 12.58 19.70
C LEU A 108 5.64 13.74 20.70
N HIS A 109 6.74 14.04 21.41
CA HIS A 109 6.78 15.16 22.36
C HIS A 109 6.71 16.54 21.69
N GLU A 110 7.15 16.65 20.43
CA GLU A 110 7.01 17.90 19.66
C GLU A 110 5.55 18.14 19.22
N LYS A 111 4.90 17.10 18.67
CA LYS A 111 3.61 17.24 17.98
C LYS A 111 2.40 16.97 18.86
N VAL A 112 2.48 16.02 19.78
CA VAL A 112 1.30 15.54 20.54
C VAL A 112 1.14 16.33 21.82
N ASP A 113 0.03 17.07 21.91
CA ASP A 113 -0.23 18.02 23.00
C ASP A 113 -0.29 17.36 24.38
N VAL A 114 -0.89 16.18 24.51
CA VAL A 114 -1.00 15.46 25.79
C VAL A 114 0.36 15.04 26.37
N LEU A 115 1.42 15.05 25.56
CA LEU A 115 2.79 14.72 25.96
C LEU A 115 3.64 15.97 26.29
N LYS A 116 3.11 17.18 26.06
CA LYS A 116 3.84 18.42 26.36
C LYS A 116 3.94 18.62 27.86
N GLY A 117 5.14 18.97 28.32
CA GLY A 117 5.43 19.20 29.75
C GLY A 117 5.77 17.95 30.55
N LEU A 118 5.71 16.75 29.95
CA LEU A 118 6.25 15.54 30.56
C LEU A 118 7.79 15.54 30.47
N PRO A 119 8.49 15.02 31.50
CA PRO A 119 9.96 14.99 31.50
C PRO A 119 10.47 14.09 30.37
N TYR A 120 11.13 14.69 29.39
CA TYR A 120 11.72 13.98 28.26
C TYR A 120 13.10 14.56 27.91
N GLN A 121 14.07 13.68 27.63
CA GLN A 121 15.39 14.07 27.14
C GLN A 121 15.42 13.99 25.61
N LYS A 122 15.39 15.16 24.97
CA LYS A 122 15.51 15.29 23.52
C LYS A 122 16.80 14.65 23.03
N SER A 123 16.73 13.84 21.98
CA SER A 123 17.94 13.16 21.49
C SER A 123 18.84 14.16 20.73
N SER A 124 20.07 14.34 21.22
CA SER A 124 21.04 15.25 20.62
C SER A 124 21.70 14.63 19.39
N THR A 125 21.07 14.67 18.21
CA THR A 125 21.79 14.44 16.94
C THR A 125 22.56 15.69 16.53
N SER A 126 23.68 15.96 17.22
CA SER A 126 24.77 16.76 16.65
C SER A 126 25.67 15.81 15.83
N GLY A 127 25.23 15.52 14.61
CA GLY A 127 26.02 14.80 13.60
C GLY A 127 26.06 15.63 12.33
N LYS A 128 27.08 16.48 12.23
CA LYS A 128 27.44 17.25 11.03
C LYS A 128 27.68 16.26 9.88
N PRO A 129 27.02 16.36 8.71
CA PRO A 129 27.48 15.63 7.55
C PRO A 129 28.68 16.39 6.97
N ASP A 130 29.81 15.69 6.96
CA ASP A 130 31.04 16.14 6.34
C ASP A 130 30.83 16.44 4.86
N LYS A 131 31.47 17.53 4.43
CA LYS A 131 31.67 17.86 3.03
C LYS A 131 32.62 16.82 2.44
N THR A 132 32.22 16.15 1.36
CA THR A 132 33.19 15.72 0.33
C THR A 132 32.51 15.74 -1.03
N SER A 133 32.84 16.79 -1.76
CA SER A 133 33.20 16.85 -3.18
C SER A 133 32.71 15.73 -4.10
N THR A 134 31.93 16.09 -5.12
CA THR A 134 32.16 15.54 -6.45
C THR A 134 32.03 16.66 -7.47
N GLN A 135 33.06 16.72 -8.32
CA GLN A 135 33.33 17.75 -9.30
C GLN A 135 32.24 17.82 -10.37
N THR A 136 31.89 19.06 -10.67
CA THR A 136 31.73 19.65 -11.98
C THR A 136 32.11 18.74 -13.15
N ASN A 137 31.15 18.50 -14.05
CA ASN A 137 31.39 18.64 -15.48
C ASN A 137 30.13 19.27 -16.09
N GLN A 138 30.28 20.53 -16.50
CA GLN A 138 29.42 21.21 -17.43
C GLN A 138 29.87 20.80 -18.83
N GLU A 139 28.97 20.25 -19.63
CA GLU A 139 28.95 20.53 -21.06
C GLU A 139 27.52 20.96 -21.42
N ASN A 140 27.47 22.09 -22.11
CA ASN A 140 26.31 22.90 -22.38
C ASN A 140 25.94 22.73 -23.86
N GLN A 141 24.63 22.82 -24.14
CA GLN A 141 24.04 23.47 -25.35
C GLN A 141 24.22 22.78 -26.71
N THR A 142 23.27 22.70 -27.67
CA THR A 142 21.87 23.16 -27.92
C THR A 142 21.43 22.34 -29.18
N SER A 143 20.19 21.94 -29.45
CA SER A 143 19.14 22.75 -30.09
C SER A 143 18.03 21.85 -30.64
N GLN A 144 16.85 22.46 -30.73
CA GLN A 144 15.55 21.97 -31.15
C GLN A 144 15.48 21.42 -32.58
N SER A 145 14.57 20.49 -32.81
CA SER A 145 13.58 20.61 -33.90
C SER A 145 12.38 19.71 -33.65
N ALA A 146 11.19 20.29 -33.80
CA ALA A 146 9.91 19.63 -33.81
C ALA A 146 9.71 18.86 -35.12
N GLN A 147 9.14 17.66 -35.06
CA GLN A 147 8.43 17.04 -36.18
C GLN A 147 7.37 16.08 -35.65
N THR A 148 6.12 16.52 -35.76
CA THR A 148 4.91 15.71 -35.78
C THR A 148 5.02 14.64 -36.87
N ALA A 149 4.94 13.38 -36.49
CA ALA A 149 4.60 12.29 -37.40
C ALA A 149 3.44 11.51 -36.77
N TYR A 150 2.24 11.71 -37.34
CA TYR A 150 1.11 10.80 -37.15
C TYR A 150 1.41 9.55 -37.97
N THR A 151 1.88 8.49 -37.32
CA THR A 151 1.91 7.15 -37.93
C THR A 151 0.55 6.50 -37.75
N ALA A 152 -0.07 6.15 -38.88
CA ALA A 152 -1.30 5.39 -38.94
C ALA A 152 -1.17 4.08 -38.15
N GLN A 153 -2.15 3.82 -37.29
CA GLN A 153 -2.20 2.63 -36.44
C GLN A 153 -2.46 1.37 -37.28
N SER A 154 -1.45 0.53 -37.39
CA SER A 154 -1.63 -0.90 -37.67
C SER A 154 -2.26 -1.59 -36.44
N PRO A 155 -3.08 -2.64 -36.59
CA PRO A 155 -3.67 -3.33 -35.46
C PRO A 155 -2.59 -3.94 -34.55
N GLN A 156 -2.42 -3.40 -33.33
CA GLN A 156 -1.50 -3.93 -32.32
C GLN A 156 -1.95 -5.33 -31.88
N SER A 157 -1.02 -6.27 -31.81
CA SER A 157 -1.26 -7.60 -31.24
C SER A 157 -1.53 -7.50 -29.74
N THR A 158 -2.40 -8.35 -29.21
CA THR A 158 -2.79 -8.36 -27.78
C THR A 158 -1.59 -8.47 -26.84
N THR A 159 -0.54 -9.20 -27.23
CA THR A 159 0.72 -9.34 -26.48
C THR A 159 1.41 -7.98 -26.30
N SER A 160 1.55 -7.20 -27.37
CA SER A 160 2.20 -5.89 -27.29
C SER A 160 1.47 -4.92 -26.36
N LYS A 161 0.13 -4.95 -26.33
CA LYS A 161 -0.67 -4.13 -25.42
C LYS A 161 -0.41 -4.47 -23.94
N LEU A 162 -0.22 -5.75 -23.63
CA LEU A 162 0.07 -6.17 -22.26
C LEU A 162 1.51 -5.85 -21.84
N ASP A 163 2.48 -5.94 -22.76
CA ASP A 163 3.85 -5.52 -22.48
C ASP A 163 3.92 -4.02 -22.17
N ASP A 164 3.20 -3.20 -22.95
CA ASP A 164 3.06 -1.77 -22.66
C ASP A 164 2.39 -1.52 -21.29
N MET A 165 1.46 -2.40 -20.89
CA MET A 165 0.80 -2.33 -19.59
C MET A 165 1.81 -2.58 -18.47
N ILE A 166 2.63 -3.64 -18.63
CA ILE A 166 3.68 -4.01 -17.69
C ILE A 166 4.69 -2.87 -17.53
N ASP A 167 5.10 -2.24 -18.62
CA ASP A 167 6.04 -1.12 -18.59
C ASP A 167 5.45 0.10 -17.87
N LEU A 168 4.17 0.39 -18.07
CA LEU A 168 3.48 1.44 -17.32
C LEU A 168 3.44 1.11 -15.82
N ILE A 169 3.09 -0.13 -15.43
CA ILE A 169 3.08 -0.56 -14.03
C ILE A 169 4.47 -0.35 -13.40
N LYS A 170 5.51 -0.89 -14.05
CA LYS A 170 6.90 -0.77 -13.59
C LYS A 170 7.31 0.70 -13.44
N THR A 171 6.95 1.53 -14.41
CA THR A 171 7.29 2.96 -14.39
C THR A 171 6.62 3.68 -13.22
N LEU A 172 5.31 3.48 -13.01
CA LEU A 172 4.59 4.13 -11.90
C LEU A 172 5.07 3.64 -10.53
N HIS A 173 5.38 2.34 -10.42
CA HIS A 173 5.86 1.73 -9.18
C HIS A 173 7.27 2.16 -8.79
N ALA A 174 8.10 2.54 -9.77
CA ALA A 174 9.43 3.11 -9.53
C ALA A 174 9.39 4.53 -8.90
N ARG A 175 8.20 5.14 -8.79
CA ARG A 175 7.97 6.49 -8.23
C ARG A 175 8.91 7.57 -8.82
N PRO A 176 9.00 7.66 -10.16
CA PRO A 176 9.84 8.63 -10.84
C PRO A 176 9.49 10.08 -10.46
N LYS A 177 10.51 10.95 -10.44
CA LYS A 177 10.37 12.39 -10.18
C LYS A 177 9.58 13.15 -11.25
N SER A 178 9.45 12.58 -12.43
CA SER A 178 8.73 13.19 -13.54
C SER A 178 7.21 13.15 -13.31
N LEU A 179 6.52 14.17 -13.83
CA LEU A 179 5.09 14.09 -14.05
C LEU A 179 4.82 13.30 -15.33
N PHE A 180 3.70 12.60 -15.37
CA PHE A 180 3.26 11.86 -16.54
C PHE A 180 1.85 12.23 -16.95
N GLU A 181 1.57 12.20 -18.24
CA GLU A 181 0.22 12.16 -18.76
C GLU A 181 -0.12 10.70 -19.08
N LEU A 182 -1.28 10.28 -18.63
CA LEU A 182 -1.88 9.01 -19.01
C LEU A 182 -2.83 9.29 -20.16
N THR A 183 -2.61 8.59 -21.28
CA THR A 183 -3.39 8.78 -22.51
C THR A 183 -4.05 7.48 -22.93
N GLN A 184 -5.19 7.61 -23.59
CA GLN A 184 -5.92 6.53 -24.24
C GLN A 184 -6.41 7.04 -25.60
N ASP A 185 -5.99 6.37 -26.67
CA ASP A 185 -6.41 6.68 -28.05
C ASP A 185 -6.22 8.17 -28.42
N GLY A 186 -5.19 8.81 -27.87
CA GLY A 186 -4.87 10.22 -28.07
C GLY A 186 -5.57 11.20 -27.12
N GLU A 187 -6.53 10.74 -26.31
CA GLU A 187 -7.16 11.53 -25.26
C GLU A 187 -6.33 11.48 -23.96
N VAL A 188 -6.13 12.63 -23.32
CA VAL A 188 -5.48 12.69 -22.00
C VAL A 188 -6.51 12.33 -20.93
N LEU A 189 -6.30 11.20 -20.26
CA LEU A 189 -7.15 10.73 -19.17
C LEU A 189 -6.79 11.39 -17.86
N ALA A 190 -5.49 11.51 -17.57
CA ALA A 190 -5.02 12.03 -16.30
C ALA A 190 -3.60 12.57 -16.37
N VAL A 191 -3.23 13.38 -15.38
CA VAL A 191 -1.84 13.73 -15.05
C VAL A 191 -1.47 13.01 -13.76
N ILE A 192 -0.30 12.40 -13.69
CA ILE A 192 0.18 11.58 -12.58
C ILE A 192 1.49 12.16 -12.04
N ASP A 193 1.56 12.32 -10.71
CA ASP A 193 2.79 12.59 -9.98
C ASP A 193 3.26 11.29 -9.30
N GLY A 194 4.32 10.70 -9.86
CA GLY A 194 4.86 9.42 -9.38
C GLY A 194 5.48 9.50 -7.99
N VAL A 195 6.01 10.65 -7.57
CA VAL A 195 6.63 10.80 -6.24
C VAL A 195 5.55 10.95 -5.17
N ARG A 196 4.57 11.82 -5.43
CA ARG A 196 3.51 12.11 -4.47
C ARG A 196 2.38 11.08 -4.52
N GLN A 197 2.40 10.18 -5.51
CA GLN A 197 1.36 9.18 -5.76
C GLN A 197 -0.01 9.85 -5.91
N LEU A 198 -0.04 10.93 -6.71
CA LEU A 198 -1.23 11.74 -6.95
C LEU A 198 -1.65 11.64 -8.41
N VAL A 199 -2.96 11.69 -8.64
CA VAL A 199 -3.54 11.73 -9.98
C VAL A 199 -4.57 12.86 -10.10
N TRP A 200 -4.50 13.62 -11.20
CA TRP A 200 -5.49 14.62 -11.58
C TRP A 200 -6.21 14.14 -12.83
N LEU A 201 -7.50 13.81 -12.69
CA LEU A 201 -8.31 13.34 -13.80
C LEU A 201 -8.64 14.50 -14.76
N LYS A 202 -8.50 14.23 -16.06
CA LYS A 202 -8.85 15.12 -17.17
C LYS A 202 -10.06 14.58 -17.94
N SER A 203 -10.24 13.26 -17.95
CA SER A 203 -11.39 12.59 -18.51
C SER A 203 -11.86 11.46 -17.59
N ALA A 204 -13.18 11.21 -17.57
CA ALA A 204 -13.78 10.08 -16.87
C ALA A 204 -13.94 8.85 -17.79
N LYS A 205 -13.64 8.99 -19.09
CA LYS A 205 -13.87 7.95 -20.08
C LYS A 205 -12.69 6.99 -20.10
N VAL A 206 -12.92 5.76 -19.65
CA VAL A 206 -11.97 4.65 -19.80
C VAL A 206 -12.66 3.60 -20.66
N ALA A 207 -12.10 3.27 -21.82
CA ALA A 207 -12.71 2.32 -22.75
C ALA A 207 -12.03 0.93 -22.68
N ASP A 208 -10.74 0.90 -23.01
CA ASP A 208 -9.84 -0.25 -22.92
C ASP A 208 -8.62 0.15 -22.09
N MET A 209 -8.46 -0.43 -20.90
CA MET A 209 -7.34 -0.10 -20.02
C MET A 209 -5.99 -0.60 -20.57
N THR A 210 -5.99 -1.60 -21.47
CA THR A 210 -4.77 -2.16 -22.06
C THR A 210 -4.17 -1.25 -23.14
N THR A 211 -4.90 -0.23 -23.60
CA THR A 211 -4.38 0.77 -24.56
C THR A 211 -3.80 2.02 -23.88
N TRP A 212 -3.70 2.01 -22.55
CA TRP A 212 -3.11 3.10 -21.80
C TRP A 212 -1.64 3.30 -22.17
N ARG A 213 -1.26 4.57 -22.32
CA ARG A 213 0.12 4.99 -22.59
C ARG A 213 0.52 6.09 -21.64
N LEU A 214 1.71 5.92 -21.07
CA LEU A 214 2.32 6.90 -20.20
C LEU A 214 3.32 7.76 -20.99
N ARG A 215 3.22 9.08 -20.89
CA ARG A 215 4.17 10.01 -21.51
C ARG A 215 4.63 11.01 -20.49
N VAL A 216 5.87 11.49 -20.60
CA VAL A 216 6.38 12.53 -19.70
C VAL A 216 5.58 13.81 -19.93
N TYR A 217 5.00 14.35 -18.86
CA TYR A 217 4.23 15.58 -18.89
C TYR A 217 5.15 16.76 -18.54
N GLY A 218 5.35 17.65 -19.51
CA GLY A 218 6.18 18.84 -19.35
C GLY A 218 5.50 20.02 -18.66
N GLY A 219 4.23 19.88 -18.26
CA GLY A 219 3.49 20.90 -17.55
C GLY A 219 3.72 20.86 -16.04
N VAL A 220 2.93 21.64 -15.31
CA VAL A 220 2.95 21.68 -13.84
C VAL A 220 1.87 20.78 -13.25
N ALA A 221 2.15 20.22 -12.06
CA ALA A 221 1.17 19.48 -11.28
C ALA A 221 -0.04 20.36 -10.97
N GLY A 222 -1.23 19.75 -10.91
CA GLY A 222 -2.43 20.45 -10.49
C GLY A 222 -2.45 20.76 -9.00
N GLU A 223 -3.49 21.47 -8.56
CA GLU A 223 -3.69 21.76 -7.13
C GLU A 223 -3.89 20.46 -6.33
N PRO A 224 -3.15 20.24 -5.22
CA PRO A 224 -3.22 18.99 -4.45
C PRO A 224 -4.61 18.65 -3.92
N LYS A 225 -5.46 19.66 -3.67
CA LYS A 225 -6.84 19.47 -3.19
C LYS A 225 -7.77 18.85 -4.24
N GLN A 226 -7.40 18.95 -5.51
CA GLN A 226 -8.13 18.36 -6.64
C GLN A 226 -7.55 17.01 -7.07
N ALA A 227 -6.46 16.59 -6.43
CA ALA A 227 -5.82 15.32 -6.72
C ALA A 227 -6.51 14.18 -5.96
N ILE A 228 -6.42 12.99 -6.53
CA ILE A 228 -6.84 11.73 -5.91
C ILE A 228 -5.59 10.91 -5.62
N ASP A 229 -5.65 10.05 -4.60
CA ASP A 229 -4.63 9.04 -4.37
C ASP A 229 -4.50 8.10 -5.59
N MET A 230 -3.31 8.01 -6.16
CA MET A 230 -3.05 7.27 -7.39
C MET A 230 -3.26 5.76 -7.19
N ASN A 231 -2.80 5.19 -6.09
CA ASN A 231 -2.92 3.75 -5.85
C ASN A 231 -4.38 3.36 -5.63
N GLN A 232 -5.13 4.16 -4.88
CA GLN A 232 -6.57 3.98 -4.74
C GLN A 232 -7.30 4.10 -6.08
N TRP A 233 -6.94 5.08 -6.91
CA TRP A 233 -7.54 5.26 -8.23
C TRP A 233 -7.22 4.11 -9.17
N LEU A 234 -5.94 3.69 -9.25
CA LEU A 234 -5.51 2.52 -10.02
C LEU A 234 -6.23 1.26 -9.56
N TYR A 235 -6.41 1.07 -8.25
CA TYR A 235 -7.16 -0.05 -7.70
C TYR A 235 -8.62 -0.07 -8.22
N GLN A 236 -9.30 1.07 -8.20
CA GLN A 236 -10.67 1.19 -8.70
C GLN A 236 -10.75 0.91 -10.21
N MET A 237 -9.79 1.43 -10.98
CA MET A 237 -9.72 1.20 -12.43
C MET A 237 -9.44 -0.26 -12.75
N ALA A 238 -8.51 -0.89 -12.02
CA ALA A 238 -8.19 -2.30 -12.17
C ALA A 238 -9.39 -3.19 -11.84
N TRP A 239 -10.10 -2.91 -10.74
CA TRP A 239 -11.28 -3.68 -10.33
C TRP A 239 -12.38 -3.63 -11.40
N ALA A 240 -12.65 -2.43 -11.93
CA ALA A 240 -13.65 -2.22 -12.97
C ALA A 240 -13.29 -2.91 -14.31
N ASN A 241 -12.00 -3.05 -14.61
CA ASN A 241 -11.48 -3.59 -15.88
C ASN A 241 -10.76 -4.93 -15.74
N ALA A 242 -10.99 -5.64 -14.63
CA ALA A 242 -10.13 -6.76 -14.21
C ALA A 242 -10.05 -7.90 -15.24
N GLU A 243 -11.11 -8.13 -16.01
CA GLU A 243 -11.15 -9.17 -17.06
C GLU A 243 -10.05 -8.99 -18.11
N MET A 244 -9.77 -7.74 -18.50
CA MET A 244 -8.74 -7.43 -19.50
C MET A 244 -7.32 -7.62 -18.95
N LEU A 245 -7.18 -7.59 -17.62
CA LEU A 245 -5.89 -7.64 -16.93
C LEU A 245 -5.55 -9.06 -16.45
N LEU A 246 -6.49 -10.00 -16.46
CA LEU A 246 -6.26 -11.38 -16.00
C LEU A 246 -5.00 -12.06 -16.57
N PRO A 247 -4.58 -11.84 -17.83
CA PRO A 247 -3.35 -12.47 -18.32
C PRO A 247 -2.07 -11.93 -17.65
N LEU A 248 -2.12 -10.86 -16.86
CA LEU A 248 -1.00 -10.41 -16.01
C LEU A 248 -0.81 -11.28 -14.75
N ILE A 249 -1.75 -12.18 -14.46
CA ILE A 249 -1.65 -13.13 -13.35
C ILE A 249 -0.88 -14.37 -13.79
N ASP A 250 0.24 -14.61 -13.11
CA ASP A 250 0.94 -15.88 -13.15
C ASP A 250 0.25 -16.86 -12.18
N GLY A 251 -0.24 -17.98 -12.72
CA GLY A 251 -0.90 -19.02 -11.94
C GLY A 251 0.02 -19.72 -10.92
N ASN A 252 1.34 -19.69 -11.16
CA ASN A 252 2.35 -20.32 -10.30
C ASN A 252 2.95 -19.34 -9.29
N ALA A 253 2.75 -18.03 -9.48
CA ALA A 253 3.25 -17.03 -8.56
C ALA A 253 2.55 -17.12 -7.20
N ARG A 254 3.31 -16.76 -6.16
CA ARG A 254 2.80 -16.62 -4.79
C ARG A 254 2.60 -15.14 -4.48
N TYR A 255 1.39 -14.78 -4.09
CA TYR A 255 0.98 -13.41 -3.81
C TYR A 255 0.93 -13.17 -2.32
N GLN A 256 1.44 -12.03 -1.86
CA GLN A 256 1.34 -11.59 -0.48
C GLN A 256 0.96 -10.11 -0.43
N LEU A 257 0.11 -9.76 0.54
CA LEU A 257 -0.33 -8.39 0.74
C LEU A 257 0.79 -7.58 1.44
N ARG A 258 1.16 -6.45 0.85
CA ARG A 258 2.02 -5.42 1.48
C ARG A 258 1.17 -4.43 2.27
N SER A 259 0.19 -3.86 1.60
CA SER A 259 -0.70 -2.83 2.15
C SER A 259 -2.14 -3.11 1.74
N TRP A 260 -3.07 -2.56 2.50
CA TRP A 260 -4.48 -2.78 2.23
C TRP A 260 -4.96 -1.78 1.17
N ALA A 261 -5.56 -2.26 0.08
CA ALA A 261 -6.51 -1.49 -0.71
C ALA A 261 -7.76 -1.16 0.09
N LYS A 262 -8.41 -0.03 -0.24
CA LYS A 262 -9.72 0.31 0.31
C LYS A 262 -10.80 0.08 -0.76
N PRO A 263 -11.48 -1.08 -0.76
CA PRO A 263 -12.62 -1.29 -1.64
C PRO A 263 -13.77 -0.35 -1.32
N ASP A 264 -14.53 -0.02 -2.36
CA ASP A 264 -15.77 0.76 -2.24
C ASP A 264 -16.79 0.04 -1.34
N ASN A 265 -17.71 0.81 -0.77
CA ASN A 265 -18.74 0.27 0.10
C ASN A 265 -19.91 -0.32 -0.70
N ASN A 266 -19.64 -1.39 -1.45
CA ASN A 266 -20.60 -2.08 -2.31
C ASN A 266 -20.68 -3.59 -1.97
N ALA A 267 -21.42 -4.35 -2.78
CA ALA A 267 -21.61 -5.79 -2.60
C ALA A 267 -20.28 -6.58 -2.65
N ASP A 268 -19.28 -6.08 -3.39
CA ASP A 268 -18.00 -6.75 -3.59
C ASP A 268 -17.02 -6.53 -2.42
N ARG A 269 -17.30 -5.55 -1.54
CA ARG A 269 -16.41 -5.22 -0.42
C ARG A 269 -16.03 -6.44 0.42
N ARG A 270 -16.99 -7.32 0.67
CA ARG A 270 -16.78 -8.52 1.51
C ARG A 270 -15.85 -9.51 0.83
N ILE A 271 -16.03 -9.77 -0.46
CA ILE A 271 -15.21 -10.73 -1.21
C ILE A 271 -13.77 -10.22 -1.35
N ILE A 272 -13.60 -8.92 -1.60
CA ILE A 272 -12.27 -8.29 -1.70
C ILE A 272 -11.53 -8.40 -0.36
N LEU A 273 -12.15 -7.97 0.74
CA LEU A 273 -11.52 -8.02 2.06
C LEU A 273 -11.20 -9.46 2.47
N ARG A 274 -12.05 -10.43 2.12
CA ARG A 274 -11.80 -11.86 2.40
C ARG A 274 -10.53 -12.35 1.71
N THR A 275 -10.32 -11.98 0.45
CA THR A 275 -9.10 -12.31 -0.29
C THR A 275 -7.87 -11.61 0.30
N MET A 276 -7.98 -10.33 0.66
CA MET A 276 -6.87 -9.59 1.28
C MET A 276 -6.46 -10.17 2.63
N VAL A 277 -7.42 -10.59 3.48
CA VAL A 277 -7.14 -11.34 4.72
C VAL A 277 -6.38 -12.64 4.41
N ALA A 278 -6.77 -13.35 3.34
CA ALA A 278 -6.09 -14.58 2.94
C ALA A 278 -4.66 -14.35 2.47
N LEU A 279 -4.28 -13.14 2.10
CA LEU A 279 -2.96 -12.73 1.60
C LEU A 279 -2.09 -12.04 2.66
N GLU A 280 -2.64 -11.69 3.82
CA GLU A 280 -1.99 -10.81 4.81
C GLU A 280 -0.76 -11.44 5.48
N ASP A 281 -0.88 -12.70 5.89
CA ASP A 281 0.08 -13.36 6.77
C ASP A 281 1.19 -14.13 6.04
N THR A 282 0.95 -14.56 4.80
CA THR A 282 1.87 -15.43 4.07
C THR A 282 1.61 -15.34 2.57
N ALA A 283 2.67 -15.46 1.78
CA ALA A 283 2.56 -15.58 0.32
C ALA A 283 1.83 -16.87 -0.08
N ARG A 284 0.85 -16.76 -0.98
CA ARG A 284 0.00 -17.88 -1.42
C ARG A 284 -0.24 -17.93 -2.92
N THR A 285 -0.37 -19.12 -3.48
CA THR A 285 -0.81 -19.29 -4.87
C THR A 285 -2.30 -18.98 -5.02
N VAL A 286 -2.77 -18.81 -6.26
CA VAL A 286 -4.20 -18.62 -6.54
C VAL A 286 -5.05 -19.76 -5.97
N ASP A 287 -4.59 -21.00 -6.09
CA ASP A 287 -5.29 -22.19 -5.57
C ASP A 287 -5.40 -22.21 -4.06
N GLU A 288 -4.31 -21.87 -3.35
CA GLU A 288 -4.32 -21.78 -1.90
C GLU A 288 -5.28 -20.68 -1.40
N ILE A 289 -5.39 -19.57 -2.14
CA ILE A 289 -6.32 -18.48 -1.82
C ILE A 289 -7.76 -18.92 -2.09
N VAL A 290 -8.04 -19.60 -3.21
CA VAL A 290 -9.35 -20.19 -3.51
C VAL A 290 -9.77 -21.15 -2.40
N ALA A 291 -8.90 -22.07 -2.00
CA ALA A 291 -9.18 -23.03 -0.93
C ALA A 291 -9.44 -22.33 0.41
N ARG A 292 -8.63 -21.32 0.77
CA ARG A 292 -8.77 -20.58 2.04
C ARG A 292 -10.01 -19.70 2.07
N THR A 293 -10.40 -19.12 0.93
CA THR A 293 -11.53 -18.17 0.86
C THR A 293 -12.84 -18.80 0.45
N GLY A 294 -12.85 -20.01 -0.13
CA GLY A 294 -14.04 -20.59 -0.75
C GLY A 294 -14.63 -19.75 -1.88
N LEU A 295 -13.87 -18.80 -2.44
CA LEU A 295 -14.29 -17.97 -3.57
C LEU A 295 -13.88 -18.62 -4.89
N GLY A 296 -14.62 -18.34 -5.97
CA GLY A 296 -14.25 -18.83 -7.30
C GLY A 296 -12.92 -18.27 -7.78
N ARG A 297 -12.14 -19.08 -8.50
CA ARG A 297 -10.85 -18.69 -9.10
C ARG A 297 -10.91 -17.36 -9.87
N PRO A 298 -11.91 -17.08 -10.74
CA PRO A 298 -11.97 -15.80 -11.46
C PRO A 298 -12.07 -14.60 -10.51
N ILE A 299 -12.84 -14.70 -9.42
CA ILE A 299 -12.97 -13.63 -8.43
C ILE A 299 -11.64 -13.38 -7.72
N VAL A 300 -10.95 -14.45 -7.32
CA VAL A 300 -9.63 -14.36 -6.68
C VAL A 300 -8.62 -13.68 -7.61
N GLN A 301 -8.57 -14.08 -8.88
CA GLN A 301 -7.67 -13.48 -9.87
C GLN A 301 -7.97 -11.99 -10.10
N LYS A 302 -9.25 -11.60 -10.16
CA LYS A 302 -9.65 -10.18 -10.24
C LYS A 302 -9.14 -9.35 -9.06
N VAL A 303 -9.24 -9.89 -7.85
CA VAL A 303 -8.71 -9.19 -6.67
C VAL A 303 -7.19 -9.09 -6.76
N ILE A 304 -6.49 -10.18 -7.07
CA ILE A 304 -5.03 -10.19 -7.17
C ILE A 304 -4.54 -9.20 -8.22
N VAL A 305 -5.15 -9.17 -9.42
CA VAL A 305 -4.70 -8.27 -10.48
C VAL A 305 -4.96 -6.80 -10.14
N SER A 306 -6.04 -6.54 -9.39
CA SER A 306 -6.32 -5.20 -8.89
C SER A 306 -5.28 -4.74 -7.87
N LEU A 307 -4.87 -5.64 -6.95
CA LEU A 307 -3.82 -5.37 -5.97
C LEU A 307 -2.44 -5.24 -6.63
N LEU A 308 -2.18 -6.00 -7.70
CA LEU A 308 -0.95 -5.93 -8.49
C LEU A 308 -0.81 -4.57 -9.16
N LEU A 309 -1.84 -4.10 -9.87
CA LEU A 309 -1.79 -2.81 -10.56
C LEU A 309 -1.56 -1.64 -9.58
N SER A 310 -2.20 -1.69 -8.42
CA SER A 310 -2.24 -0.59 -7.45
C SER A 310 -1.16 -0.66 -6.37
N GLN A 311 -0.08 -1.43 -6.59
CA GLN A 311 1.07 -1.53 -5.69
C GLN A 311 0.76 -2.05 -4.27
N HIS A 312 -0.28 -2.87 -4.09
CA HIS A 312 -0.66 -3.41 -2.76
C HIS A 312 -0.04 -4.76 -2.40
N LEU A 313 0.73 -5.36 -3.31
CA LEU A 313 1.44 -6.62 -3.11
C LEU A 313 2.92 -6.42 -2.71
N MET A 314 3.57 -7.49 -2.24
CA MET A 314 5.00 -7.52 -1.87
C MET A 314 5.92 -7.35 -3.10
N ASP A 315 7.18 -6.93 -2.90
CA ASP A 315 8.07 -6.51 -4.00
C ASP A 315 8.37 -7.65 -4.98
N ASP A 316 8.47 -8.87 -4.47
CA ASP A 316 8.69 -10.09 -5.26
C ASP A 316 7.58 -10.33 -6.29
N ASN A 317 6.38 -9.78 -6.06
CA ASN A 317 5.26 -9.87 -7.00
C ASN A 317 5.45 -9.01 -8.26
N TYR A 318 6.42 -8.09 -8.27
CA TYR A 318 6.66 -7.21 -9.42
C TYR A 318 7.89 -7.59 -10.25
N GLN A 319 8.78 -8.42 -9.70
CA GLN A 319 10.04 -8.79 -10.36
C GLN A 319 9.84 -9.70 -11.60
N ASN A 320 8.69 -10.37 -11.71
CA ASN A 320 8.39 -11.36 -12.76
C ASN A 320 7.05 -11.12 -13.47
N VAL A 321 6.50 -9.89 -13.45
CA VAL A 321 5.25 -9.63 -14.19
C VAL A 321 5.53 -9.78 -15.68
N ASN A 322 4.99 -10.86 -16.24
CA ASN A 322 5.01 -11.20 -17.66
C ASN A 322 3.57 -11.57 -18.08
N ALA A 323 3.20 -11.29 -19.33
CA ALA A 323 1.90 -11.69 -19.84
C ALA A 323 1.83 -13.23 -19.96
N THR A 324 1.01 -13.86 -19.13
CA THR A 324 0.70 -15.29 -19.24
C THR A 324 -0.37 -15.48 -20.31
N ILE A 325 0.02 -15.98 -21.47
CA ILE A 325 -0.93 -16.39 -22.50
C ILE A 325 -1.72 -17.60 -21.95
N MET A 326 -3.02 -17.43 -21.69
CA MET A 326 -3.89 -18.55 -21.36
C MET A 326 -3.97 -19.46 -22.58
N GLN A 327 -3.15 -20.52 -22.61
CA GLN A 327 -3.36 -21.64 -23.52
C GLN A 327 -4.63 -22.36 -23.07
N THR A 328 -5.68 -22.32 -23.88
CA THR A 328 -6.83 -23.21 -23.74
C THR A 328 -6.33 -24.63 -23.99
N SER A 329 -6.08 -25.38 -22.91
CA SER A 329 -5.60 -26.75 -23.02
C SER A 329 -6.68 -27.65 -23.63
N THR A 330 -6.39 -28.13 -24.83
CA THR A 330 -7.01 -29.31 -25.45
C THR A 330 -6.76 -30.54 -24.56
N VAL A 331 -7.82 -31.33 -24.37
CA VAL A 331 -7.87 -32.53 -23.53
C VAL A 331 -6.96 -33.64 -24.06
N ALA A 332 -6.16 -34.26 -23.18
CA ALA A 332 -5.61 -35.61 -23.34
C ALA A 332 -5.27 -36.23 -21.95
N PRO A 333 -5.21 -37.57 -21.82
CA PRO A 333 -5.94 -38.29 -20.78
C PRO A 333 -5.15 -38.69 -19.53
N VAL A 334 -5.95 -39.15 -18.56
CA VAL A 334 -5.63 -39.60 -17.20
C VAL A 334 -4.69 -40.81 -17.18
N THR A 335 -3.66 -40.78 -16.33
CA THR A 335 -2.99 -41.98 -15.82
C THR A 335 -2.88 -41.90 -14.30
N VAL A 336 -3.47 -42.88 -13.63
CA VAL A 336 -3.50 -43.05 -12.17
C VAL A 336 -2.30 -43.88 -11.74
N THR A 337 -1.51 -43.37 -10.77
CA THR A 337 -0.85 -44.23 -9.78
C THR A 337 -0.40 -43.44 -8.54
N ALA A 338 -0.82 -43.90 -7.36
CA ALA A 338 -0.17 -43.68 -6.06
C ALA A 338 0.45 -45.03 -5.62
N PRO A 339 1.39 -45.08 -4.65
CA PRO A 339 1.06 -44.83 -3.24
C PRO A 339 2.12 -44.08 -2.41
N THR A 340 1.65 -43.69 -1.22
CA THR A 340 2.24 -43.01 -0.06
C THR A 340 3.53 -43.63 0.50
N PRO A 341 4.31 -42.87 1.30
CA PRO A 341 4.42 -43.27 2.71
C PRO A 341 4.48 -42.12 3.76
N VAL A 342 3.79 -42.40 4.87
CA VAL A 342 4.13 -42.29 6.32
C VAL A 342 4.74 -41.01 6.91
N SER A 343 4.07 -40.54 7.98
CA SER A 343 4.34 -39.38 8.83
C SER A 343 5.25 -39.65 10.03
N GLU A 344 6.02 -38.66 10.47
CA GLU A 344 6.64 -38.53 11.81
C GLU A 344 6.27 -37.16 12.43
N PRO A 345 6.35 -36.98 13.78
CA PRO A 345 5.48 -36.07 14.51
C PRO A 345 6.02 -34.64 14.67
N GLU A 346 5.08 -33.70 14.69
CA GLU A 346 5.26 -32.27 14.96
C GLU A 346 5.70 -31.99 16.41
N PRO A 347 6.64 -31.04 16.66
CA PRO A 347 6.95 -30.60 18.00
C PRO A 347 5.85 -29.67 18.57
N ARG A 348 5.59 -29.83 19.86
CA ARG A 348 4.56 -29.14 20.65
C ARG A 348 4.80 -27.62 20.69
N PRO A 349 3.79 -26.75 20.45
CA PRO A 349 4.01 -25.30 20.38
C PRO A 349 4.17 -24.66 21.78
N GLU A 350 5.13 -23.75 21.88
CA GLU A 350 5.38 -22.88 23.03
C GLU A 350 4.21 -21.89 23.31
N PRO A 351 4.06 -21.40 24.56
CA PRO A 351 2.97 -20.52 24.94
C PRO A 351 3.04 -19.15 24.25
N LYS A 352 1.95 -18.78 23.58
CA LYS A 352 1.80 -17.53 22.81
C LYS A 352 1.73 -16.30 23.72
N THR A 353 2.49 -15.27 23.40
CA THR A 353 2.49 -13.95 24.09
C THR A 353 1.16 -13.22 23.94
N ALA A 354 0.81 -12.36 24.91
CA ALA A 354 -0.43 -11.57 24.95
C ALA A 354 -0.73 -10.77 23.66
N GLU A 355 0.33 -10.37 22.94
CA GLU A 355 0.28 -9.67 21.65
C GLU A 355 -0.17 -10.56 20.48
N GLN A 356 0.19 -11.85 20.49
CA GLN A 356 -0.35 -12.83 19.55
C GLN A 356 -1.84 -13.07 19.83
N GLN A 357 -2.27 -13.01 21.10
CA GLN A 357 -3.66 -13.20 21.50
C GLN A 357 -4.59 -12.05 21.05
N GLU A 358 -4.14 -10.80 21.07
CA GLU A 358 -4.91 -9.66 20.53
C GLU A 358 -4.98 -9.66 19.00
N LYS A 359 -3.86 -9.96 18.31
CA LYS A 359 -3.84 -10.15 16.85
C LYS A 359 -4.80 -11.26 16.42
N ILE A 360 -4.77 -12.38 17.15
CA ILE A 360 -5.75 -13.46 17.01
C ILE A 360 -7.14 -12.90 17.27
N GLY A 361 -7.39 -12.10 18.29
CA GLY A 361 -8.72 -11.56 18.62
C GLY A 361 -9.35 -10.67 17.53
N PHE A 362 -8.58 -9.78 16.88
CA PHE A 362 -9.07 -8.97 15.76
C PHE A 362 -9.26 -9.80 14.50
N LEU A 363 -8.26 -10.62 14.13
CA LEU A 363 -8.36 -11.51 12.98
C LEU A 363 -9.46 -12.54 13.16
N SER A 364 -9.72 -13.01 14.38
CA SER A 364 -10.84 -13.91 14.71
C SER A 364 -12.17 -13.20 14.55
N ARG A 365 -12.28 -11.93 14.95
CA ARG A 365 -13.50 -11.12 14.73
C ARG A 365 -13.74 -10.86 13.25
N LEU A 366 -12.69 -10.54 12.50
CA LEU A 366 -12.77 -10.32 11.06
C LEU A 366 -13.05 -11.62 10.31
N ARG A 367 -12.36 -12.72 10.63
CA ARG A 367 -12.61 -14.07 10.08
C ARG A 367 -14.02 -14.55 10.41
N ARG A 368 -14.48 -14.42 11.65
CA ARG A 368 -15.86 -14.73 12.06
C ARG A 368 -16.89 -13.92 11.27
N LYS A 369 -16.64 -12.62 11.04
CA LYS A 369 -17.52 -11.76 10.24
C LYS A 369 -17.50 -12.13 8.75
N LEU A 370 -16.36 -12.64 8.26
CA LEU A 370 -16.17 -13.02 6.86
C LEU A 370 -16.56 -14.48 6.57
N GLY A 371 -16.71 -15.33 7.58
CA GLY A 371 -16.97 -16.77 7.43
C GLY A 371 -15.71 -17.57 7.09
N LEU A 372 -14.57 -17.19 7.66
CA LEU A 372 -13.26 -17.83 7.50
C LEU A 372 -12.83 -18.54 8.79
#